data_AF-A0A3E0QX12-F1
#
_entry.id   AF-A0A3E0QX12-F1
#
_cell.length_a   1.000
_cell.length_b   1.000
_cell.length_c   1.000
_cell.angle_alpha   90.00
_cell.angle_beta   90.00
_cell.angle_gamma   90.00
#
_symmetry.space_group_name_H-M   'P 1'
#
loop_
_entity.id
_entity.type
_entity.pdbx_description
1 polymer ?
#
loop_
_entity_poly.entity_id
_entity_poly.type
_entity_poly.pdbx_seq_one_letter_code
_entity_poly.pdbx_strand_id
1 'polypeptide(L)'
;MTRTRACAILRVTFDGREEAMIVIASEAYEQLMEACRTAYPAEACGLLIAAGGPGGPIDRIRPVRNAHPRPESGYRFDPADWVRAWTETRQSRRRIAGFYHSHPHGAPAPSAADLTGWRQFGSPDFTYWIISLRDIKRPETAAYRMQGSAPDSPLMPAEIRIQIAERHDVARGDSV
;
A
#
# COMPACT_ATOMS: atom_id res chain seq x y z
N MET A 1 15.73 17.28 -25.92
CA MET A 1 14.40 16.65 -26.08
C MET A 1 14.02 16.00 -24.76
N THR A 2 13.19 16.67 -23.96
CA THR A 2 12.63 16.12 -22.72
C THR A 2 11.67 15.01 -23.11
N ARG A 3 11.99 13.75 -22.75
CA ARG A 3 11.06 12.63 -22.94
C ARG A 3 10.05 12.70 -21.80
N THR A 4 8.87 13.27 -22.04
CA THR A 4 7.73 13.12 -21.13
C THR A 4 7.33 11.65 -21.13
N ARG A 5 7.60 10.93 -20.04
CA ARG A 5 6.98 9.63 -19.79
C ARG A 5 5.65 9.90 -19.08
N ALA A 6 4.54 9.53 -19.70
CA ALA A 6 3.27 9.45 -19.00
C ALA A 6 3.41 8.44 -17.86
N CYS A 7 3.14 8.87 -16.64
CA CYS A 7 3.17 8.04 -15.44
C CYS A 7 1.73 7.93 -14.93
N ALA A 8 1.18 6.72 -14.85
CA ALA A 8 -0.12 6.53 -14.24
C ALA A 8 0.01 6.72 -12.71
N ILE A 9 -0.84 7.54 -12.13
CA ILE A 9 -1.00 7.62 -10.69
C ILE A 9 -2.34 7.00 -10.32
N LEU A 10 -2.36 6.19 -9.28
CA LEU A 10 -3.63 5.74 -8.73
C LEU A 10 -4.00 6.69 -7.61
N ARG A 11 -5.18 7.30 -7.74
CA ARG A 11 -5.81 8.08 -6.68
C ARG A 11 -6.75 7.18 -5.90
N VAL A 12 -6.56 7.19 -4.59
CA VAL A 12 -7.38 6.46 -3.63
C VAL A 12 -8.09 7.49 -2.78
N THR A 13 -9.40 7.60 -2.94
CA THR A 13 -10.22 8.59 -2.24
C THR A 13 -11.13 7.91 -1.23
N PHE A 14 -11.20 8.51 -0.05
CA PHE A 14 -12.04 8.08 1.05
C PHE A 14 -13.13 9.15 1.26
N ASP A 15 -14.40 8.76 1.42
CA ASP A 15 -15.56 9.66 1.58
C ASP A 15 -15.75 10.73 0.48
N GLY A 16 -15.14 10.54 -0.69
CA GLY A 16 -15.19 11.53 -1.78
C GLY A 16 -14.52 12.88 -1.46
N ARG A 17 -13.77 13.00 -0.35
CA ARG A 17 -13.09 14.24 0.06
C ARG A 17 -11.64 14.28 -0.45
N GLU A 18 -11.20 15.43 -0.96
CA GLU A 18 -9.81 15.61 -1.45
C GLU A 18 -8.76 15.50 -0.33
N GLU A 19 -9.07 15.93 0.89
CA GLU A 19 -8.14 15.82 2.04
C GLU A 19 -7.81 14.38 2.42
N ALA A 20 -8.66 13.43 2.06
CA ALA A 20 -8.45 12.02 2.34
C ALA A 20 -7.75 11.28 1.20
N MET A 21 -7.40 11.98 0.11
CA MET A 21 -6.80 11.42 -1.10
C MET A 21 -5.38 10.89 -0.82
N ILE A 22 -5.13 9.65 -1.24
CA ILE A 22 -3.80 9.06 -1.34
C ILE A 22 -3.45 8.91 -2.81
N VAL A 23 -2.19 9.19 -3.12
CA VAL A 23 -1.61 8.97 -4.45
C VAL A 23 -0.55 7.90 -4.34
N ILE A 24 -0.53 6.94 -5.25
CA ILE A 24 0.59 6.00 -5.43
C ILE A 24 1.17 6.16 -6.84
N ALA A 25 2.50 6.21 -6.92
CA ALA A 25 3.24 6.27 -8.18
C ALA A 25 3.14 4.94 -8.95
N SER A 26 3.14 4.98 -10.29
CA SER A 26 3.13 3.78 -11.14
C SER A 26 4.17 2.77 -10.70
N GLU A 27 5.41 3.23 -10.52
CA GLU A 27 6.55 2.36 -10.22
C GLU A 27 6.40 1.69 -8.85
N ALA A 28 5.78 2.37 -7.89
CA ALA A 28 5.48 1.80 -6.59
C ALA A 28 4.31 0.79 -6.68
N TYR A 29 3.30 1.07 -7.50
CA TYR A 29 2.22 0.12 -7.73
C TYR A 29 2.71 -1.14 -8.45
N GLU A 30 3.63 -1.00 -9.41
CA GLU A 30 4.29 -2.14 -10.06
C GLU A 30 5.11 -2.97 -9.06
N GLN A 31 5.89 -2.32 -8.17
CA GLN A 31 6.60 -3.00 -7.08
C GLN A 31 5.65 -3.76 -6.15
N LEU A 32 4.47 -3.18 -5.86
CA LEU A 32 3.45 -3.82 -5.04
C LEU A 32 2.94 -5.10 -5.71
N MET A 33 2.57 -5.01 -6.98
CA MET A 33 2.11 -6.17 -7.75
C MET A 33 3.20 -7.24 -7.85
N GLU A 34 4.45 -6.85 -8.05
CA GLU A 34 5.58 -7.79 -8.13
C GLU A 34 5.84 -8.51 -6.80
N ALA A 35 5.77 -7.78 -5.68
CA ALA A 35 5.88 -8.38 -4.35
C ALA A 35 4.77 -9.40 -4.10
N CYS A 36 3.52 -9.11 -4.51
CA CYS A 36 2.40 -10.03 -4.41
C CYS A 36 2.60 -11.27 -5.30
N ARG A 37 3.05 -11.12 -6.54
CA ARG A 37 3.32 -12.25 -7.45
C ARG A 37 4.47 -13.12 -6.98
N THR A 38 5.53 -12.52 -6.44
CA THR A 38 6.70 -13.25 -5.92
C THR A 38 6.35 -14.12 -4.72
N ALA A 39 5.44 -13.65 -3.85
CA ALA A 39 5.03 -14.41 -2.67
C ALA A 39 4.06 -15.55 -3.00
N TYR A 40 3.32 -15.47 -4.11
CA TYR A 40 2.33 -16.47 -4.49
C TYR A 40 2.96 -17.89 -4.55
N PRO A 41 2.34 -18.92 -3.96
CA PRO A 41 0.96 -18.98 -3.46
C PRO A 41 0.74 -18.53 -2.01
N ALA A 42 1.77 -18.01 -1.32
CA ALA A 42 1.61 -17.39 -0.01
C ALA A 42 1.04 -15.97 -0.11
N GLU A 43 0.44 -15.49 0.98
CA GLU A 43 0.13 -14.08 1.17
C GLU A 43 1.43 -13.27 1.28
N ALA A 44 1.59 -12.28 0.40
CA ALA A 44 2.54 -11.19 0.61
C ALA A 44 2.03 -10.26 1.70
N CYS A 45 2.92 -9.61 2.41
CA CYS A 45 2.58 -8.50 3.30
C CYS A 45 3.70 -7.46 3.34
N GLY A 46 3.38 -6.20 3.64
CA GLY A 46 4.41 -5.17 3.81
C GLY A 46 3.89 -3.77 4.07
N LEU A 47 4.81 -2.80 3.92
CA LEU A 47 4.56 -1.37 4.14
C LEU A 47 4.38 -0.62 2.83
N LEU A 48 3.47 0.35 2.86
CA LEU A 48 3.33 1.40 1.85
C LEU A 48 4.07 2.65 2.35
N ILE A 49 5.10 3.08 1.63
CA ILE A 49 5.96 4.18 2.07
C ILE A 49 5.75 5.39 1.17
N ALA A 50 5.40 6.51 1.80
CA ALA A 50 5.25 7.79 1.15
C ALA A 50 6.48 8.68 1.31
N ALA A 51 6.67 9.57 0.32
CA ALA A 51 7.56 10.71 0.47
C ALA A 51 7.18 11.55 1.70
N GLY A 52 8.18 12.19 2.33
CA GLY A 52 7.98 12.98 3.55
C GLY A 52 7.00 14.15 3.34
N GLY A 53 6.34 14.56 4.44
CA GLY A 53 5.33 15.61 4.44
C GLY A 53 3.88 15.09 4.36
N PRO A 54 2.88 15.90 4.77
CA PRO A 54 1.47 15.57 4.60
C PRO A 54 1.11 15.43 3.11
N GLY A 55 0.34 14.41 2.74
CA GLY A 55 -0.14 14.24 1.36
C GLY A 55 0.88 13.75 0.32
N GLY A 56 2.12 13.45 0.73
CA GLY A 56 3.13 12.89 -0.18
C GLY A 56 2.70 11.56 -0.81
N PRO A 57 3.02 11.29 -2.09
CA PRO A 57 2.63 10.05 -2.76
C PRO A 57 3.39 8.86 -2.19
N ILE A 58 2.75 7.69 -2.20
CA ILE A 58 3.40 6.39 -2.04
C ILE A 58 4.31 6.19 -3.24
N ASP A 59 5.61 6.16 -2.99
CA ASP A 59 6.65 6.02 -4.02
C ASP A 59 7.53 4.79 -3.80
N ARG A 60 7.30 4.06 -2.69
CA ARG A 60 8.07 2.86 -2.33
C ARG A 60 7.20 1.81 -1.66
N ILE A 61 7.51 0.56 -1.94
CA ILE A 61 6.94 -0.61 -1.28
C ILE A 61 8.05 -1.30 -0.51
N ARG A 62 7.78 -1.67 0.75
CA ARG A 62 8.71 -2.46 1.56
C ARG A 62 8.03 -3.77 1.95
N PRO A 63 8.31 -4.87 1.23
CA PRO A 63 7.87 -6.19 1.64
C PRO A 63 8.40 -6.51 3.03
N VAL A 64 7.58 -7.20 3.82
CA VAL A 64 7.94 -7.76 5.13
C VAL A 64 7.69 -9.25 5.05
N ARG A 65 8.60 -10.06 5.61
CA ARG A 65 8.45 -11.51 5.59
C ARG A 65 7.16 -11.94 6.29
N ASN A 66 6.38 -12.79 5.61
CA ASN A 66 5.23 -13.45 6.21
C ASN A 66 5.72 -14.60 7.13
N ALA A 67 5.43 -14.49 8.42
CA ALA A 67 5.75 -15.45 9.47
C ALA A 67 4.50 -16.20 9.98
N HIS A 68 3.41 -16.19 9.22
CA HIS A 68 2.21 -16.96 9.55
C HIS A 68 2.48 -18.47 9.41
N PRO A 69 1.97 -19.34 10.31
CA PRO A 69 2.19 -20.79 10.22
C PRO A 69 1.56 -21.44 8.97
N ARG A 70 0.56 -20.77 8.38
CA ARG A 70 -0.13 -21.17 7.14
C ARG A 70 -0.13 -19.98 6.18
N PRO A 71 1.01 -19.66 5.55
CA PRO A 71 1.18 -18.42 4.80
C PRO A 71 0.29 -18.35 3.54
N GLU A 72 -0.24 -19.47 3.05
CA GLU A 72 -1.20 -19.56 1.93
C GLU A 72 -2.61 -19.04 2.27
N SER A 73 -2.94 -18.91 3.55
CA SER A 73 -4.28 -18.53 4.01
C SER A 73 -4.26 -17.48 5.13
N GLY A 74 -3.15 -16.77 5.27
CA GLY A 74 -3.03 -15.70 6.25
C GLY A 74 -1.63 -15.14 6.33
N TYR A 75 -1.53 -13.93 6.87
CA TYR A 75 -0.26 -13.26 7.09
C TYR A 75 -0.04 -12.90 8.56
N ARG A 76 1.24 -12.85 8.92
CA ARG A 76 1.72 -12.24 10.15
C ARG A 76 3.07 -11.63 9.86
N PHE A 77 3.24 -10.35 10.15
CA PHE A 77 4.55 -9.72 9.97
C PHE A 77 5.58 -10.44 10.84
N ASP A 78 6.71 -10.80 10.24
CA ASP A 78 7.86 -11.23 11.00
C ASP A 78 8.32 -10.09 11.93
N PRO A 79 8.41 -10.31 13.26
CA PRO A 79 8.71 -9.23 14.19
C PRO A 79 10.04 -8.52 13.93
N ALA A 80 11.09 -9.28 13.55
CA ALA A 80 12.41 -8.71 13.32
C ALA A 80 12.45 -7.89 12.02
N ASP A 81 11.88 -8.43 10.94
CA ASP A 81 11.80 -7.71 9.67
C ASP A 81 10.86 -6.48 9.76
N TRP A 82 9.77 -6.58 10.51
CA TRP A 82 8.87 -5.47 10.81
C TRP A 82 9.59 -4.31 11.51
N VAL A 83 10.28 -4.59 12.62
CA VAL A 83 11.01 -3.56 13.38
C VAL A 83 12.07 -2.89 12.51
N ARG A 84 12.78 -3.69 11.69
CA ARG A 84 13.76 -3.17 10.74
C ARG A 84 13.11 -2.26 9.70
N ALA A 85 12.06 -2.72 9.01
CA ALA A 85 11.35 -1.95 7.98
C ALA A 85 10.78 -0.64 8.55
N TRP A 86 10.20 -0.69 9.75
CA TRP A 86 9.70 0.49 10.45
C TRP A 86 10.83 1.48 10.77
N THR A 87 11.94 0.99 11.32
CA THR A 87 13.09 1.82 11.72
C THR A 87 13.76 2.49 10.52
N GLU A 88 14.05 1.72 9.46
CA GLU A 88 14.61 2.22 8.20
C GLU A 88 13.73 3.33 7.60
N THR A 89 12.42 3.12 7.59
CA THR A 89 11.46 4.11 7.06
C THR A 89 11.55 5.42 7.84
N ARG A 90 11.53 5.35 9.17
CA ARG A 90 11.63 6.55 10.02
C ARG A 90 12.97 7.27 9.88
N GLN A 91 14.08 6.54 9.81
CA GLN A 91 15.43 7.12 9.64
C GLN A 91 15.57 7.86 8.31
N SER A 92 14.89 7.38 7.26
CA SER A 92 14.89 8.03 5.94
C SER A 92 14.00 9.28 5.83
N ARG A 93 13.40 9.75 6.94
CA ARG A 93 12.42 10.86 6.98
C ARG A 93 11.21 10.62 6.06
N ARG A 94 10.87 9.36 5.82
CA ARG A 94 9.70 8.92 5.06
C ARG A 94 8.56 8.58 6.01
N ARG A 95 7.35 8.55 5.47
CA ARG A 95 6.14 8.23 6.24
C ARG A 95 5.60 6.86 5.82
N ILE A 96 5.14 6.09 6.80
CA ILE A 96 4.34 4.89 6.54
C ILE A 96 2.93 5.36 6.24
N ALA A 97 2.48 5.18 4.99
CA ALA A 97 1.13 5.54 4.56
C ALA A 97 0.11 4.44 4.87
N GLY A 98 0.58 3.23 5.14
CA GLY A 98 -0.26 2.09 5.39
C GLY A 98 0.47 0.78 5.22
N PHE A 99 -0.33 -0.27 5.15
CA PHE A 99 0.10 -1.65 5.07
C PHE A 99 -0.66 -2.33 3.94
N TYR A 100 -0.06 -3.38 3.39
CA TYR A 100 -0.73 -4.22 2.43
C TYR A 100 -0.57 -5.69 2.77
N HIS A 101 -1.52 -6.49 2.31
CA HIS A 101 -1.35 -7.92 2.11
C HIS A 101 -2.07 -8.39 0.84
N SER A 102 -1.80 -9.61 0.41
CA SER A 102 -2.46 -10.21 -0.74
C SER A 102 -3.29 -11.42 -0.36
N HIS A 103 -4.44 -11.59 -1.02
CA HIS A 103 -5.20 -12.84 -1.00
C HIS A 103 -4.89 -13.66 -2.27
N PRO A 104 -4.24 -14.84 -2.15
CA PRO A 104 -3.90 -15.69 -3.29
C PRO A 104 -5.13 -16.10 -4.12
N HIS A 105 -6.23 -16.39 -3.44
CA HIS A 105 -7.47 -16.90 -4.05
C HIS A 105 -8.74 -16.15 -3.62
N GLY A 106 -8.61 -15.28 -2.61
CA GLY A 106 -9.73 -14.52 -2.05
C GLY A 106 -10.01 -13.22 -2.81
N ALA A 107 -11.21 -12.68 -2.63
CA ALA A 107 -11.56 -11.34 -3.08
C ALA A 107 -10.71 -10.27 -2.36
N PRO A 108 -10.58 -9.05 -2.89
CA PRO A 108 -9.85 -7.97 -2.23
C PRO A 108 -10.69 -7.35 -1.09
N ALA A 109 -11.40 -8.17 -0.31
CA ALA A 109 -12.20 -7.76 0.82
C ALA A 109 -11.63 -8.37 2.11
N PRO A 110 -11.60 -7.63 3.23
CA PRO A 110 -10.99 -8.10 4.47
C PRO A 110 -11.77 -9.30 5.02
N SER A 111 -11.04 -10.37 5.36
CA SER A 111 -11.57 -11.51 6.10
C SER A 111 -11.80 -11.16 7.58
N ALA A 112 -12.47 -12.06 8.32
CA ALA A 112 -12.63 -11.90 9.76
C ALA A 112 -11.28 -11.89 10.52
N ALA A 113 -10.27 -12.62 10.01
CA ALA A 113 -8.93 -12.62 10.57
C ALA A 113 -8.22 -11.28 10.31
N ASP A 114 -8.36 -10.74 9.10
CA ASP A 114 -7.81 -9.43 8.73
C ASP A 114 -8.38 -8.32 9.59
N LEU A 115 -9.70 -8.30 9.80
CA LEU A 115 -10.36 -7.32 10.66
C LEU A 115 -9.86 -7.42 12.11
N THR A 116 -9.67 -8.63 12.62
CA THR A 116 -9.14 -8.84 13.97
C THR A 116 -7.72 -8.31 14.11
N GLY A 117 -6.84 -8.59 13.14
CA GLY A 117 -5.48 -8.07 13.12
C GLY A 117 -5.45 -6.55 12.94
N TRP A 118 -6.26 -6.03 12.03
CA TRP A 118 -6.37 -4.60 11.76
C TRP A 118 -6.83 -3.81 12.97
N ARG A 119 -7.80 -4.30 13.75
CA ARG A 119 -8.25 -3.62 14.99
C ARG A 119 -7.16 -3.48 16.05
N GLN A 120 -6.13 -4.33 16.02
CA GLN A 120 -5.03 -4.29 16.99
C GLN A 120 -3.95 -3.27 16.62
N PHE A 121 -3.71 -3.05 15.32
CA PHE A 121 -2.57 -2.25 14.83
C PHE A 121 -2.97 -1.08 13.93
N GLY A 122 -4.24 -1.00 13.55
CA GLY A 122 -4.80 0.02 12.69
C GLY A 122 -4.91 1.36 13.40
N SER A 123 -4.79 2.43 12.61
CA SER A 123 -5.07 3.81 12.99
C SER A 123 -5.79 4.47 11.81
N PRO A 124 -6.65 5.49 12.01
CA PRO A 124 -7.14 6.33 10.92
C PRO A 124 -6.02 6.93 10.05
N ASP A 125 -4.81 7.05 10.60
CA ASP A 125 -3.63 7.56 9.87
C ASP A 125 -3.06 6.58 8.83
N PHE A 126 -3.40 5.29 8.96
CA PHE A 126 -2.91 4.24 8.07
C PHE A 126 -3.99 3.77 7.13
N THR A 127 -3.57 3.43 5.92
CA THR A 127 -4.41 2.67 4.99
C THR A 127 -4.08 1.20 5.01
N TYR A 128 -5.08 0.40 4.65
CA TYR A 128 -4.98 -1.06 4.62
C TYR A 128 -5.36 -1.56 3.24
N TRP A 129 -4.40 -2.13 2.53
CA TRP A 129 -4.58 -2.49 1.12
C TRP A 129 -4.60 -4.00 0.96
N ILE A 130 -5.56 -4.50 0.19
CA ILE A 130 -5.76 -5.92 -0.06
C ILE A 130 -5.68 -6.15 -1.57
N ILE A 131 -4.75 -7.00 -1.98
CA ILE A 131 -4.53 -7.35 -3.38
C ILE A 131 -5.04 -8.76 -3.61
N SER A 132 -6.11 -8.91 -4.38
CA SER A 132 -6.62 -10.21 -4.82
C SER A 132 -5.81 -10.71 -6.02
N LEU A 133 -5.28 -11.93 -5.90
CA LEU A 133 -4.59 -12.66 -6.96
C LEU A 133 -5.45 -13.81 -7.52
N ARG A 134 -6.76 -13.81 -7.23
CA ARG A 134 -7.72 -14.80 -7.74
C ARG A 134 -7.62 -14.98 -9.26
N ASP A 135 -7.40 -13.88 -9.98
CA ASP A 135 -6.84 -13.89 -11.33
C ASP A 135 -5.45 -13.24 -11.29
N ILE A 136 -4.39 -14.05 -11.26
CA ILE A 136 -3.00 -13.56 -11.17
C ILE A 136 -2.59 -12.68 -12.36
N LYS A 137 -3.27 -12.83 -13.51
CA LYS A 137 -3.03 -11.99 -14.69
C LYS A 137 -3.75 -10.64 -14.60
N ARG A 138 -4.78 -10.55 -13.76
CA ARG A 138 -5.57 -9.34 -13.52
C ARG A 138 -5.81 -9.12 -12.02
N PRO A 139 -4.77 -8.80 -11.24
CA PRO A 139 -4.93 -8.55 -9.82
C PRO A 139 -5.92 -7.40 -9.55
N GLU A 140 -6.75 -7.58 -8.53
CA GLU A 140 -7.69 -6.54 -8.07
C GLU A 140 -7.16 -5.93 -6.78
N THR A 141 -7.16 -4.61 -6.68
CA THR A 141 -6.72 -3.90 -5.48
C THR A 141 -7.92 -3.25 -4.81
N ALA A 142 -8.03 -3.38 -3.49
CA ALA A 142 -8.89 -2.55 -2.67
C ALA A 142 -8.08 -1.91 -1.55
N ALA A 143 -8.51 -0.73 -1.11
CA ALA A 143 -7.90 -0.01 -0.01
C ALA A 143 -8.98 0.37 1.01
N TYR A 144 -8.59 0.35 2.28
CA TYR A 144 -9.46 0.58 3.42
C TYR A 144 -8.81 1.55 4.41
N ARG A 145 -9.63 2.23 5.20
CA ARG A 145 -9.21 3.07 6.34
C ARG A 145 -10.21 2.91 7.47
N MET A 146 -9.81 3.09 8.72
CA MET A 146 -10.77 3.13 9.82
C MET A 146 -11.57 4.43 9.78
N GLN A 147 -12.88 4.33 9.98
CA GLN A 147 -13.78 5.50 10.04
C GLN A 147 -13.61 6.32 11.34
N GLY A 148 -12.89 5.79 12.33
CA GLY A 148 -12.62 6.45 13.60
C GLY A 148 -11.57 5.71 14.42
N SER A 149 -11.25 6.25 15.58
CA SER A 149 -10.21 5.73 16.49
C SER A 149 -10.73 4.72 17.50
N ALA A 150 -12.05 4.47 17.54
CA ALA A 150 -12.63 3.51 18.47
C ALA A 150 -12.25 2.07 18.04
N PRO A 151 -12.04 1.13 18.98
CA PRO A 151 -11.59 -0.24 18.67
C PRO A 151 -12.50 -1.00 17.69
N ASP A 152 -13.80 -0.71 17.71
CA ASP A 152 -14.80 -1.36 16.85
C ASP A 152 -15.19 -0.52 15.63
N SER A 153 -14.42 0.55 15.33
CA SER A 153 -14.71 1.42 14.20
C SER A 153 -14.73 0.61 12.90
N PRO A 154 -15.74 0.80 12.04
CA PRO A 154 -15.83 0.06 10.80
C PRO A 154 -14.69 0.44 9.84
N LEU A 155 -14.31 -0.53 9.01
CA LEU A 155 -13.47 -0.25 7.85
C LEU A 155 -14.30 0.43 6.77
N MET A 156 -13.75 1.51 6.25
CA MET A 156 -14.33 2.27 5.17
C MET A 156 -13.57 1.95 3.87
N PRO A 157 -14.25 1.39 2.85
CA PRO A 157 -13.62 1.14 1.56
C PRO A 157 -13.30 2.47 0.86
N ALA A 158 -12.19 2.48 0.14
CA ALA A 158 -11.83 3.58 -0.75
C ALA A 158 -12.40 3.38 -2.14
N GLU A 159 -12.66 4.49 -2.83
CA GLU A 159 -12.73 4.49 -4.29
C GLU A 159 -11.32 4.59 -4.87
N ILE A 160 -10.95 3.67 -5.77
CA ILE A 160 -9.67 3.70 -6.47
C ILE A 160 -9.92 4.14 -7.92
N ARG A 161 -9.24 5.19 -8.34
CA ARG A 161 -9.32 5.74 -9.71
C ARG A 161 -7.92 5.83 -10.30
N ILE A 162 -7.75 5.30 -11.52
CA ILE A 162 -6.51 5.45 -12.29
C ILE A 162 -6.56 6.80 -13.00
N GLN A 163 -5.49 7.57 -12.87
CA GLN A 163 -5.29 8.79 -13.66
C GLN A 163 -3.93 8.77 -14.32
N ILE A 164 -3.86 9.23 -15.56
CA ILE A 164 -2.59 9.36 -16.28
C ILE A 164 -2.07 10.77 -15.99
N ALA A 165 -0.94 10.87 -15.29
CA ALA A 165 -0.26 12.13 -15.04
C ALA A 165 0.94 12.27 -15.99
N GLU A 166 1.09 13.45 -16.59
CA GLU A 166 2.28 13.76 -17.37
C GLU A 166 3.40 14.17 -16.41
N ARG A 167 4.49 13.38 -16.38
CA ARG A 167 5.66 13.71 -15.57
C ARG A 167 6.59 14.57 -16.42
N HIS A 168 6.63 15.87 -16.13
CA HIS A 168 7.68 16.74 -16.67
C HIS A 168 8.94 16.58 -15.82
N ASP A 169 9.92 15.82 -16.32
CA ASP A 169 11.26 15.83 -15.75
C ASP A 169 11.87 17.23 -15.97
N VAL A 170 11.94 18.01 -14.90
CA VAL A 170 12.77 19.22 -14.86
C VAL A 170 14.21 18.72 -14.82
N ALA A 171 14.92 18.87 -15.94
CA ALA A 171 16.36 18.66 -15.98
C ALA A 171 16.99 19.46 -14.83
N ARG A 172 17.68 18.77 -13.91
CA ARG A 172 18.60 19.45 -13.00
C ARG A 172 19.62 20.15 -13.90
N GLY A 173 19.52 21.47 -13.98
CA GLY A 173 20.58 22.27 -14.58
C GLY A 173 21.83 22.04 -13.77
N ASP A 174 22.87 21.50 -14.41
CA ASP A 174 24.21 21.53 -13.86
C ASP A 174 24.61 23.00 -13.70
N SER A 175 24.76 23.42 -12.44
CA SER A 175 25.29 24.72 -12.10
C SER A 175 26.81 24.68 -12.22
N VAL A 176 27.29 25.29 -13.31
CA VAL A 176 28.64 25.86 -13.58
C VAL A 176 29.85 24.92 -13.50
#